data_AF-A0A5E7F089-F1
#
_entry.id   AF-A0A5E7F089-F1
#
_cell.length_a   1.000
_cell.length_b   1.000
_cell.length_c   1.000
_cell.angle_alpha   90.00
_cell.angle_beta   90.00
_cell.angle_gamma   90.00
#
_symmetry.space_group_name_H-M   'P 1'
#
loop_
_entity.id
_entity.type
_entity.pdbx_description
1 polymer ?
#
loop_
_entity_poly.entity_id
_entity_poly.type
_entity_poly.pdbx_seq_one_letter_code
_entity_poly.pdbx_strand_id
1 'polypeptide(L)'
;MFLSTLEIQSIIEHKMLPAVCTCVMEADQSLTIRVCDCMTGKVELMATHVPLWTLDSPHAIASLVADMRQEIEARKSIHPTYSI
;
A
#
# COMPACT_ATOMS: atom_id res chain seq x y z
N MET A 1 -23.08 -0.80 -5.35
CA MET A 1 -22.64 -0.09 -4.13
C MET A 1 -21.21 0.34 -4.38
N PHE A 2 -20.91 1.64 -4.32
CA PHE A 2 -19.53 2.12 -4.36
C PHE A 2 -19.02 2.15 -2.92
N LEU A 3 -17.80 1.66 -2.68
CA LEU A 3 -17.16 1.78 -1.37
C LEU A 3 -16.75 3.24 -1.15
N SER A 4 -16.96 3.75 0.06
CA SER A 4 -16.47 5.08 0.41
C SER A 4 -14.96 5.07 0.46
N THR A 5 -14.30 6.21 0.20
CA THR A 5 -12.83 6.31 0.28
C THR A 5 -12.30 5.81 1.62
N LEU A 6 -12.97 6.15 2.73
CA LEU A 6 -12.61 5.68 4.07
C LEU A 6 -12.71 4.15 4.22
N GLU A 7 -13.69 3.50 3.59
CA GLU A 7 -13.80 2.04 3.62
C GLU A 7 -12.64 1.40 2.86
N ILE A 8 -12.31 1.93 1.68
CA ILE A 8 -11.18 1.47 0.88
C ILE A 8 -9.88 1.60 1.68
N GLN A 9 -9.65 2.76 2.31
CA GLN A 9 -8.49 3.00 3.17
C GLN A 9 -8.42 1.97 4.30
N SER A 10 -9.52 1.79 5.03
CA SER A 10 -9.58 0.85 6.16
C SER A 10 -9.32 -0.59 5.72
N ILE A 11 -9.86 -1.03 4.57
CA ILE A 11 -9.59 -2.36 4.00
C ILE A 11 -8.10 -2.51 3.66
N ILE A 12 -7.50 -1.53 2.96
CA ILE A 12 -6.08 -1.56 2.60
C ILE A 12 -5.20 -1.63 3.85
N GLU A 13 -5.47 -0.77 4.82
CA GLU A 13 -4.71 -0.68 6.07
C GLU A 13 -4.76 -2.00 6.85
N HIS A 14 -5.96 -2.61 6.93
CA HIS A 14 -6.14 -3.87 7.62
C HIS A 14 -5.49 -5.07 6.88
N LYS A 15 -5.42 -5.00 5.54
CA LYS A 15 -4.78 -6.04 4.70
C LYS A 15 -3.25 -5.94 4.69
N MET A 16 -2.69 -4.79 5.10
CA MET A 16 -1.25 -4.53 5.16
C MET A 16 -0.59 -4.88 6.50
N LEU A 17 -1.37 -5.31 7.51
CA LEU A 17 -0.82 -5.76 8.78
C LEU A 17 0.16 -6.95 8.60
N PRO A 18 1.29 -6.99 9.33
CA PRO A 18 1.67 -6.13 10.46
C PRO A 18 2.33 -4.79 10.09
N ALA A 19 2.52 -4.46 8.81
CA ALA A 19 3.11 -3.19 8.39
C ALA A 19 2.14 -2.01 8.64
N VAL A 20 2.70 -0.83 8.91
CA VAL A 20 1.93 0.40 9.11
C VAL A 20 1.62 1.01 7.76
N CYS A 21 0.39 0.83 7.28
CA CYS A 21 -0.09 1.50 6.08
C CYS A 21 -0.82 2.78 6.45
N THR A 22 -0.63 3.84 5.66
CA THR A 22 -1.33 5.12 5.79
C THR A 22 -1.84 5.50 4.42
N CYS A 23 -3.15 5.66 4.30
CA CYS A 23 -3.78 6.07 3.06
C CYS A 23 -4.27 7.52 3.18
N VAL A 24 -3.97 8.36 2.19
CA VAL A 24 -4.40 9.76 2.14
C VAL A 24 -5.12 9.99 0.82
N MET A 25 -6.27 10.64 0.85
CA MET A 25 -6.98 11.05 -0.36
C MET A 25 -6.50 12.43 -0.79
N GLU A 26 -6.03 12.51 -2.02
CA GLU A 26 -5.59 13.74 -2.66
C GLU A 26 -6.79 14.49 -3.30
N ALA A 27 -6.60 15.78 -3.55
CA ALA A 27 -7.64 16.63 -4.16
C ALA A 27 -7.99 16.23 -5.61
N ASP A 28 -7.13 15.45 -6.28
CA ASP A 28 -7.35 14.98 -7.66
C ASP A 28 -8.15 13.67 -7.75
N GLN A 29 -8.74 13.19 -6.64
CA GLN A 29 -9.40 11.88 -6.55
C GLN A 29 -8.44 10.70 -6.70
N SER A 30 -7.14 10.93 -6.47
CA SER A 30 -6.17 9.88 -6.26
C SER A 30 -5.99 9.58 -4.77
N LEU A 31 -5.53 8.37 -4.49
CA LEU A 31 -5.13 7.91 -3.18
C LEU A 31 -3.61 7.79 -3.14
N THR A 32 -3.01 8.36 -2.12
CA THR A 32 -1.61 8.17 -1.77
C THR A 32 -1.55 7.12 -0.67
N ILE A 33 -0.89 5.99 -0.94
CA ILE A 33 -0.74 4.88 0.01
C ILE A 33 0.72 4.78 0.41
N ARG A 34 0.99 4.93 1.70
CA ARG A 34 2.34 4.85 2.27
C ARG A 34 2.43 3.65 3.19
N VAL A 35 3.36 2.75 2.94
CA VAL A 35 3.62 1.56 3.76
C VAL A 35 4.95 1.74 4.48
N CYS A 36 4.89 1.70 5.80
CA CYS A 36 6.02 1.79 6.70
C CYS A 36 6.19 0.47 7.44
N ASP A 37 7.42 0.02 7.59
CA ASP A 37 7.74 -1.17 8.36
C ASP A 37 7.51 -0.88 9.85
N CYS A 38 6.75 -1.74 10.52
CA CYS A 38 6.39 -1.54 11.93
C CYS A 38 7.57 -1.75 12.89
N MET A 39 8.62 -2.44 12.45
CA MET A 39 9.79 -2.78 13.28
C MET A 39 10.87 -1.71 13.19
N THR A 40 11.09 -1.15 12.00
CA THR A 40 12.16 -0.18 11.70
C THR A 40 11.66 1.24 11.54
N GLY A 41 10.34 1.44 11.36
CA GLY A 41 9.72 2.74 11.09
C GLY A 41 10.07 3.32 9.71
N LYS A 42 10.76 2.55 8.84
CA LYS A 42 11.16 3.00 7.51
C LYS A 42 10.00 2.89 6.53
N VAL A 43 9.89 3.87 5.62
CA VAL A 43 8.96 3.78 4.49
C VAL A 43 9.51 2.74 3.52
N GLU A 44 8.83 1.61 3.40
CA GLU A 44 9.24 0.54 2.48
C GLU A 44 8.71 0.81 1.08
N LEU A 45 7.50 1.37 1.01
CA LEU A 45 6.82 1.65 -0.26
C LEU A 45 5.88 2.84 -0.14
N MET A 46 5.81 3.61 -1.22
CA MET A 46 4.89 4.73 -1.37
C MET A 46 4.31 4.68 -2.77
N ALA A 47 3.00 4.40 -2.85
CA ALA A 47 2.23 4.47 -4.08
C ALA A 47 1.51 5.82 -4.11
N THR A 48 1.75 6.61 -5.15
CA THR A 48 1.12 7.93 -5.35
C THR A 48 0.28 7.84 -6.62
N HIS A 49 -0.74 8.69 -6.75
CA HIS A 49 -1.65 8.67 -7.90
C HIS A 49 -2.42 7.35 -8.09
N VAL A 50 -2.82 6.67 -7.00
CA VAL A 50 -3.67 5.48 -7.11
C VAL A 50 -5.11 5.93 -7.37
N PRO A 51 -5.68 5.69 -8.55
CA PRO A 51 -6.99 6.25 -8.85
C PRO A 51 -8.08 5.53 -8.06
N LEU A 52 -8.98 6.25 -7.39
CA LEU A 52 -10.04 5.61 -6.59
C LEU A 52 -10.95 4.69 -7.42
N TRP A 53 -11.12 4.98 -8.71
CA TRP A 53 -11.92 4.17 -9.62
C TRP A 53 -11.33 2.79 -9.90
N THR A 54 -10.03 2.57 -9.66
CA THR A 54 -9.44 1.23 -9.75
C THR A 54 -9.71 0.40 -8.50
N LEU A 55 -10.21 1.03 -7.43
CA LEU A 55 -10.53 0.41 -6.15
C LEU A 55 -12.04 0.25 -5.97
N ASP A 56 -12.76 -0.02 -7.07
CA ASP A 56 -14.22 -0.23 -7.05
C ASP A 56 -14.61 -1.55 -6.37
N SER A 57 -13.68 -2.49 -6.34
CA SER A 57 -13.91 -3.88 -5.95
C SER A 57 -12.90 -4.35 -4.89
N PRO A 58 -13.32 -5.17 -3.91
CA PRO A 58 -12.41 -5.74 -2.92
C PRO A 58 -11.30 -6.61 -3.53
N HIS A 59 -11.55 -7.20 -4.70
CA HIS A 59 -10.53 -7.91 -5.48
C HIS A 59 -9.44 -6.97 -6.00
N ALA A 60 -9.81 -5.78 -6.49
CA ALA A 60 -8.84 -4.82 -6.99
C ALA A 60 -7.96 -4.27 -5.85
N ILE A 61 -8.58 -4.01 -4.69
CA ILE A 61 -7.86 -3.67 -3.46
C ILE A 61 -6.88 -4.78 -3.06
N ALA A 62 -7.34 -6.03 -3.05
CA ALA A 62 -6.48 -7.17 -2.72
C ALA A 62 -5.31 -7.33 -3.70
N SER A 63 -5.56 -7.12 -5.00
CA SER A 63 -4.52 -7.17 -6.03
C SER A 63 -3.47 -6.08 -5.84
N LEU A 64 -3.90 -4.84 -5.54
CA LEU A 64 -3.00 -3.74 -5.24
C LEU A 64 -2.14 -4.03 -4.01
N VAL A 65 -2.76 -4.53 -2.94
CA VAL A 65 -2.03 -4.90 -1.71
C VAL A 65 -1.03 -6.02 -1.98
N ALA A 66 -1.40 -7.03 -2.77
CA ALA A 66 -0.49 -8.12 -3.14
C ALA A 66 0.72 -7.60 -3.94
N ASP A 67 0.48 -6.72 -4.91
CA ASP A 67 1.53 -6.09 -5.71
C ASP A 67 2.50 -5.28 -4.85
N MET A 68 1.96 -4.41 -3.98
CA MET A 68 2.76 -3.62 -3.04
C MET A 68 3.57 -4.50 -2.09
N ARG A 69 2.99 -5.60 -1.57
CA ARG A 69 3.72 -6.54 -0.70
C ARG A 69 4.83 -7.28 -1.44
N GLN A 70 4.58 -7.67 -2.68
CA GLN A 70 5.59 -8.32 -3.53
C GLN A 70 6.74 -7.35 -3.83
N GLU A 71 6.45 -6.10 -4.12
CA GLU A 71 7.44 -5.04 -4.34
C GLU A 71 8.25 -4.75 -3.07
N ILE A 72 7.61 -4.70 -1.89
CA ILE A 72 8.32 -4.59 -0.61
C ILE A 72 9.26 -5.77 -0.38
N GLU A 73 8.79 -7.00 -0.60
CA GLU A 73 9.62 -8.20 -0.45
C GLU A 73 10.78 -8.22 -1.47
N ALA A 74 10.52 -7.79 -2.70
CA ALA A 74 11.55 -7.63 -3.72
C ALA A 74 12.62 -6.63 -3.26
N ARG A 75 12.23 -5.48 -2.69
CA ARG A 75 13.17 -4.50 -2.13
C ARG A 75 13.95 -5.02 -0.93
N LYS A 76 13.32 -5.83 -0.07
CA LYS A 76 14.00 -6.53 1.04
C LYS A 76 15.02 -7.53 0.51
N SER A 77 14.66 -8.28 -0.53
CA SER A 77 15.54 -9.26 -1.18
C SER A 77 16.69 -8.61 -1.97
N ILE A 78 16.49 -7.41 -2.54
CA ILE A 78 17.50 -6.62 -3.26
C ILE A 78 18.46 -5.86 -2.30
N HIS A 79 18.39 -6.10 -0.99
CA HIS A 79 19.58 -6.02 -0.13
C HIS A 79 20.23 -7.41 0.00
N PRO A 80 20.90 -7.97 -1.03
CA PRO A 80 22.02 -8.82 -0.73
C PRO A 80 23.05 -7.89 -0.12
N THR A 81 23.40 -8.16 1.14
CA THR A 81 24.70 -7.84 1.67
C THR A 81 25.75 -8.28 0.65
N TYR A 82 26.13 -7.38 -0.26
CA TYR A 82 27.40 -7.44 -0.95
C TYR A 82 28.39 -6.73 -0.02
N SER A 83 28.67 -7.37 1.12
CA SER A 83 29.92 -7.10 1.83
C SER A 83 30.96 -8.02 1.25
N ILE A 84 31.73 -7.43 0.33
CA ILE A 84 33.11 -7.77 0.01
C ILE A 84 33.98 -7.91 1.26
#